data_AF-A0A4R0QET2-F1
#
_entry.id   AF-A0A4R0QET2-F1
#
_cell.length_a   1.000
_cell.length_b   1.000
_cell.length_c   1.000
_cell.angle_alpha   90.00
_cell.angle_beta   90.00
_cell.angle_gamma   90.00
#
_symmetry.space_group_name_H-M   'P 1'
#
loop_
_entity.id
_entity.type
_entity.pdbx_description
1 polymer ?
#
loop_
_entity_poly.entity_id
_entity_poly.type
_entity_poly.pdbx_seq_one_letter_code
_entity_poly.pdbx_strand_id
1 'polypeptide(L)'
;MKPTYVISPKNAGLDLFAGVMTAKALYENFGHPYEVASVTEADAQTQFAFERFGFELPQVIETLADKTDNATYIGSLNPEDYTNDMDQIQMFAAFSNQTISGLIAPAVHVNVHPYKTTSAVIFDLYHNFRHFEVSSQLAGLLLAAYIVETNNFEGELGFEDQSFVTYLKSKIDFDLDKFAKKLLSK
;
A
#
# COMPACT_ATOMS: atom_id res chain seq x y z
N MET A 1 24.47 4.22 7.09
CA MET A 1 23.60 3.24 6.42
C MET A 1 22.57 4.04 5.65
N LYS A 2 22.38 3.80 4.34
CA LYS A 2 21.33 4.50 3.59
C LYS A 2 19.95 4.07 4.14
N PRO A 3 18.95 4.96 4.19
CA PRO A 3 17.60 4.61 4.62
C PRO A 3 16.98 3.62 3.63
N THR A 4 16.14 2.69 4.11
CA THR A 4 15.37 1.81 3.23
C THR A 4 14.07 2.50 2.82
N TYR A 5 13.66 2.31 1.56
CA TYR A 5 12.45 2.91 1.00
C TYR A 5 11.33 1.89 0.79
N VAL A 6 10.10 2.37 0.87
CA VAL A 6 8.91 1.73 0.31
C VAL A 6 8.37 2.60 -0.82
N ILE A 7 8.12 2.01 -1.99
CA ILE A 7 7.74 2.77 -3.19
C ILE A 7 6.53 2.17 -3.92
N SER A 8 5.65 3.04 -4.41
CA SER A 8 4.56 2.69 -5.33
C SER A 8 4.89 3.04 -6.80
N PRO A 9 4.32 2.29 -7.77
CA PRO A 9 4.60 2.40 -9.19
C PRO A 9 3.88 3.58 -9.86
N LYS A 10 4.09 3.68 -11.18
CA LYS A 10 3.33 4.52 -12.10
C LYS A 10 1.86 4.13 -12.03
N ASN A 11 0.99 5.12 -12.19
CA ASN A 11 -0.47 4.95 -12.11
C ASN A 11 -0.94 4.40 -10.75
N ALA A 12 -0.21 4.70 -9.68
CA ALA A 12 -0.61 4.32 -8.33
C ALA A 12 -1.90 5.06 -7.92
N GLY A 13 -2.96 4.30 -7.67
CA GLY A 13 -4.18 4.78 -7.02
C GLY A 13 -4.12 4.63 -5.49
N LEU A 14 -5.23 4.96 -4.82
CA LEU A 14 -5.33 4.97 -3.37
C LEU A 14 -4.87 3.66 -2.69
N ASP A 15 -5.14 2.49 -3.26
CA ASP A 15 -4.64 1.22 -2.70
C ASP A 15 -3.13 1.17 -2.59
N LEU A 16 -2.39 1.54 -3.63
CA LEU A 16 -0.93 1.43 -3.61
C LEU A 16 -0.32 2.46 -2.67
N PHE A 17 -0.90 3.65 -2.57
CA PHE A 17 -0.53 4.64 -1.56
C PHE A 17 -0.80 4.13 -0.14
N ALA A 18 -1.97 3.54 0.12
CA ALA A 18 -2.28 2.92 1.40
C ALA A 18 -1.35 1.74 1.71
N GLY A 19 -0.97 0.96 0.70
CA GLY A 19 -0.02 -0.14 0.81
C GLY A 19 1.38 0.33 1.21
N VAL A 20 1.85 1.44 0.63
CA VAL A 20 3.12 2.10 1.04
C VAL A 20 3.08 2.48 2.52
N MET A 21 1.99 3.09 2.98
CA MET A 21 1.82 3.47 4.39
C MET A 21 1.70 2.26 5.32
N THR A 22 1.08 1.18 4.84
CA THR A 22 0.93 -0.07 5.59
C THR A 22 2.29 -0.75 5.80
N ALA A 23 3.10 -0.84 4.74
CA ALA A 23 4.45 -1.36 4.84
C ALA A 23 5.35 -0.47 5.72
N LYS A 24 5.22 0.86 5.64
CA LYS A 24 5.94 1.78 6.55
C LYS A 24 5.57 1.51 8.01
N ALA A 25 4.28 1.52 8.34
CA ALA A 25 3.79 1.31 9.71
C ALA A 25 4.23 -0.05 10.26
N LEU A 26 4.22 -1.08 9.41
CA LEU A 26 4.73 -2.39 9.74
C LEU A 26 6.22 -2.35 10.11
N TYR A 27 7.07 -1.83 9.22
CA TYR A 27 8.51 -1.85 9.44
C TYR A 27 8.90 -1.04 10.68
N GLU A 28 8.23 0.10 10.90
CA GLU A 28 8.40 0.92 12.10
C GLU A 28 8.01 0.17 13.37
N ASN A 29 6.93 -0.63 13.33
CA ASN A 29 6.53 -1.48 14.46
C ASN A 29 7.60 -2.51 14.84
N PHE A 30 8.46 -2.92 13.91
CA PHE A 30 9.61 -3.81 14.16
C PHE A 30 10.94 -3.08 14.37
N GLY A 31 10.93 -1.76 14.56
CA GLY A 31 12.13 -0.97 14.85
C GLY A 31 13.00 -0.67 13.64
N HIS A 32 12.45 -0.80 12.42
CA HIS A 32 13.13 -0.45 11.19
C HIS A 32 12.44 0.77 10.56
N PRO A 33 13.02 1.99 10.66
CA PRO A 33 12.43 3.18 10.04
C PRO A 33 12.61 3.13 8.52
N TYR A 34 11.54 3.36 7.79
CA TYR A 34 11.53 3.39 6.32
C TYR A 34 11.01 4.75 5.83
N GLU A 35 11.63 5.23 4.77
CA GLU A 35 11.12 6.36 3.99
C GLU A 35 10.11 5.86 2.95
N VAL A 36 9.20 6.75 2.54
CA VAL A 36 8.14 6.42 1.58
C VAL A 36 8.20 7.34 0.38
N ALA A 37 7.99 6.76 -0.80
CA ALA A 37 7.94 7.49 -2.04
C ALA A 37 6.88 6.94 -2.99
N SER A 38 6.53 7.74 -4.00
CA SER A 38 5.78 7.31 -5.17
C SER A 38 6.46 7.82 -6.43
N VAL A 39 6.22 7.17 -7.55
CA VAL A 39 6.56 7.72 -8.88
C VAL A 39 5.36 8.38 -9.56
N THR A 40 4.21 8.44 -8.86
CA THR A 40 2.96 9.03 -9.33
C THR A 40 2.49 10.10 -8.37
N GLU A 41 1.90 11.18 -8.89
CA GLU A 41 1.18 12.17 -8.08
C GLU A 41 -0.13 11.59 -7.54
N ALA A 42 -0.46 11.89 -6.28
CA ALA A 42 -1.70 11.40 -5.69
C ALA A 42 -2.93 12.04 -6.36
N ASP A 43 -3.91 11.21 -6.71
CA ASP A 43 -5.19 11.68 -7.26
C ASP A 43 -6.12 12.29 -6.19
N ALA A 44 -7.28 12.81 -6.60
CA ALA A 44 -8.20 13.50 -5.70
C ALA A 44 -8.76 12.59 -4.58
N GLN A 45 -8.98 11.30 -4.87
CA GLN A 45 -9.45 10.33 -3.90
C GLN A 45 -8.36 10.02 -2.87
N THR A 46 -7.12 9.87 -3.33
CA THR A 46 -5.94 9.62 -2.52
C THR A 46 -5.66 10.81 -1.61
N GLN A 47 -5.59 12.03 -2.16
CA GLN A 47 -5.41 13.25 -1.37
C GLN A 47 -6.48 13.39 -0.29
N PHE A 48 -7.75 13.17 -0.65
CA PHE A 48 -8.86 13.26 0.29
C PHE A 48 -8.76 12.23 1.43
N ALA A 49 -8.41 10.98 1.12
CA ALA A 49 -8.26 9.94 2.13
C ALA A 49 -7.06 10.22 3.06
N PHE A 50 -5.92 10.63 2.50
CA PHE A 50 -4.73 10.96 3.28
C PHE A 50 -4.97 12.13 4.22
N GLU A 51 -5.58 13.22 3.73
CA GLU A 51 -5.98 14.36 4.55
C GLU A 51 -6.95 13.94 5.66
N ARG A 52 -7.97 13.14 5.32
CA ARG A 52 -8.99 12.68 6.28
C ARG A 52 -8.40 11.92 7.46
N PHE A 53 -7.38 11.11 7.22
CA PHE A 53 -6.77 10.22 8.22
C PHE A 53 -5.43 10.75 8.76
N GLY A 54 -5.00 11.95 8.34
CA GLY A 54 -3.83 12.64 8.88
C GLY A 54 -2.50 12.01 8.45
N PHE A 55 -2.44 11.42 7.26
CA PHE A 55 -1.20 10.94 6.67
C PHE A 55 -0.58 11.97 5.74
N GLU A 56 0.73 12.10 5.79
CA GLU A 56 1.48 12.83 4.78
C GLU A 56 1.58 11.99 3.50
N LEU A 57 1.44 12.66 2.34
CA LEU A 57 1.60 12.00 1.06
C LEU A 57 3.08 11.62 0.85
N PRO A 58 3.37 10.42 0.33
CA PRO A 58 4.71 10.05 -0.10
C PRO A 58 5.30 11.06 -1.07
N GLN A 59 6.60 11.31 -0.97
CA GLN A 59 7.29 12.19 -1.91
C GLN A 59 7.26 11.58 -3.32
N VAL A 60 6.94 12.40 -4.33
CA VAL A 60 7.05 12.00 -5.73
C VAL A 60 8.50 12.10 -6.20
N ILE A 61 9.02 11.01 -6.76
CA ILE A 61 10.41 10.89 -7.19
C ILE A 61 10.51 10.20 -8.57
N GLU A 62 11.55 10.57 -9.33
CA GLU A 62 11.88 9.94 -10.60
C GLU A 62 13.10 9.00 -10.52
N THR A 63 13.92 9.18 -9.47
CA THR A 63 15.17 8.46 -9.19
C THR A 63 15.26 8.14 -7.71
N LEU A 64 15.92 7.03 -7.37
CA LEU A 64 16.00 6.51 -6.02
C LEU A 64 17.40 5.99 -5.63
N ALA A 65 18.29 5.72 -6.60
CA ALA A 65 19.60 5.10 -6.36
C ALA A 65 20.57 6.02 -5.61
N ASP A 66 20.36 7.34 -5.67
CA ASP A 66 21.07 8.33 -4.86
C ASP A 66 20.68 8.26 -3.38
N LYS A 67 19.46 7.78 -3.08
CA LYS A 67 18.86 7.77 -1.72
C LYS A 67 19.02 6.45 -0.99
N THR A 68 18.97 5.31 -1.69
CA THR A 68 19.03 3.97 -1.09
C THR A 68 19.74 2.96 -1.98
N ASP A 69 20.20 1.86 -1.37
CA ASP A 69 20.73 0.69 -2.05
C ASP A 69 19.66 -0.41 -2.22
N ASN A 70 18.54 -0.33 -1.49
CA ASN A 70 17.44 -1.29 -1.57
C ASN A 70 16.06 -0.66 -1.26
N ALA A 71 15.01 -1.27 -1.82
CA ALA A 71 13.64 -0.82 -1.64
C ALA A 71 12.62 -1.99 -1.57
N THR A 72 11.48 -1.69 -0.95
CA THR A 72 10.27 -2.52 -0.97
C THR A 72 9.29 -1.95 -2.00
N TYR A 73 8.74 -2.79 -2.87
CA TYR A 73 7.91 -2.40 -4.01
C TYR A 73 6.47 -2.84 -3.80
N ILE A 74 5.51 -1.94 -4.04
CA ILE A 74 4.08 -2.15 -3.73
C ILE A 74 3.26 -2.09 -5.02
N GLY A 75 2.57 -3.17 -5.39
CA GLY A 75 1.68 -3.21 -6.55
C GLY A 75 2.33 -3.88 -7.75
N SER A 76 2.66 -3.12 -8.79
CA SER A 76 3.24 -3.68 -10.01
C SER A 76 4.56 -4.41 -9.73
N LEU A 77 4.80 -5.51 -10.45
CA LEU A 77 6.08 -6.21 -10.47
C LEU A 77 6.87 -6.00 -11.76
N ASN A 78 6.35 -5.16 -12.68
CA ASN A 78 7.06 -4.79 -13.89
C ASN A 78 8.06 -3.66 -13.56
N PRO A 79 9.36 -3.82 -13.84
CA PRO A 79 10.36 -2.80 -13.50
C PRO A 79 10.14 -1.45 -14.18
N GLU A 80 9.53 -1.45 -15.37
CA GLU A 80 9.23 -0.24 -16.15
C GLU A 80 8.22 0.70 -15.48
N ASP A 81 7.48 0.19 -14.50
CA ASP A 81 6.50 0.96 -13.73
C ASP A 81 7.13 1.75 -12.57
N TYR A 82 8.44 1.67 -12.35
CA TYR A 82 9.13 2.36 -11.24
C TYR A 82 10.11 3.44 -11.72
N THR A 83 11.06 3.81 -10.85
CA THR A 83 12.06 4.86 -11.09
C THR A 83 13.00 4.49 -12.23
N ASN A 84 13.56 5.50 -12.88
CA ASN A 84 14.39 5.35 -14.08
C ASN A 84 15.70 4.58 -13.83
N ASP A 85 16.09 4.46 -12.56
CA ASP A 85 17.33 3.85 -12.06
C ASP A 85 17.07 2.59 -11.23
N MET A 86 15.91 1.94 -11.40
CA MET A 86 15.55 0.74 -10.65
C MET A 86 16.55 -0.41 -10.84
N ASP A 87 17.24 -0.48 -11.97
CA ASP A 87 18.28 -1.47 -12.25
C ASP A 87 19.53 -1.33 -11.36
N GLN A 88 19.69 -0.18 -10.69
CA GLN A 88 20.79 0.11 -9.78
C GLN A 88 20.45 -0.19 -8.31
N ILE A 89 19.21 -0.59 -8.01
CA ILE A 89 18.70 -0.75 -6.64
C ILE A 89 18.30 -2.21 -6.42
N GLN A 90 18.68 -2.77 -5.27
CA GLN A 90 18.24 -4.12 -4.92
C GLN A 90 16.77 -4.13 -4.50
N MET A 91 15.98 -5.00 -5.13
CA MET A 91 14.64 -5.33 -4.63
C MET A 91 14.76 -6.18 -3.36
N PHE A 92 14.38 -5.60 -2.22
CA PHE A 92 14.37 -6.30 -0.93
C PHE A 92 13.10 -7.14 -0.78
N ALA A 93 11.96 -6.53 -1.04
CA ALA A 93 10.66 -7.18 -0.98
C ALA A 93 9.69 -6.61 -2.02
N ALA A 94 8.70 -7.40 -2.42
CA ALA A 94 7.60 -6.94 -3.25
C ALA A 94 6.26 -7.52 -2.78
N PHE A 95 5.24 -6.67 -2.71
CA PHE A 95 3.87 -7.02 -2.31
C PHE A 95 2.91 -6.65 -3.43
N SER A 96 2.06 -7.57 -3.86
CA SER A 96 1.13 -7.34 -4.96
C SER A 96 -0.15 -8.16 -4.82
N ASN A 97 -1.25 -7.68 -5.37
CA ASN A 97 -2.43 -8.50 -5.66
C ASN A 97 -2.64 -8.76 -7.16
N GLN A 98 -1.67 -8.39 -8.00
CA GLN A 98 -1.76 -8.46 -9.45
C GLN A 98 -1.01 -9.66 -10.00
N THR A 99 -1.18 -9.92 -11.30
CA THR A 99 -0.44 -10.94 -12.04
C THR A 99 1.07 -10.71 -11.89
N ILE A 100 1.81 -11.78 -11.60
CA ILE A 100 3.27 -11.75 -11.65
C ILE A 100 3.70 -11.73 -13.11
N SER A 101 4.18 -10.57 -13.57
CA SER A 101 4.75 -10.35 -14.89
C SER A 101 6.03 -9.55 -14.75
N GLY A 102 7.02 -9.80 -15.61
CA GLY A 102 8.23 -8.98 -15.73
C GLY A 102 9.23 -9.02 -14.57
N LEU A 103 8.93 -9.71 -13.47
CA LEU A 103 9.83 -9.78 -12.32
C LEU A 103 11.10 -10.58 -12.65
N ILE A 104 12.22 -9.88 -12.75
CA ILE A 104 13.56 -10.46 -12.89
C ILE A 104 14.40 -9.90 -11.75
N ALA A 105 14.65 -10.71 -10.72
CA ALA A 105 15.41 -10.31 -9.55
C ALA A 105 16.27 -11.48 -9.02
N PRO A 106 17.38 -11.20 -8.30
CA PRO A 106 17.99 -12.15 -7.39
C PRO A 106 17.02 -12.62 -6.29
N ALA A 107 17.50 -13.35 -5.28
CA ALA A 107 16.66 -13.74 -4.15
C ALA A 107 15.95 -12.51 -3.52
N VAL A 108 14.62 -12.55 -3.52
CA VAL A 108 13.74 -11.46 -3.09
C VAL A 108 12.56 -12.03 -2.30
N HIS A 109 12.10 -11.32 -1.28
CA HIS A 109 10.86 -11.67 -0.58
C HIS A 109 9.65 -11.18 -1.38
N VAL A 110 8.88 -12.10 -1.95
CA VAL A 110 7.72 -11.76 -2.78
C VAL A 110 6.48 -12.36 -2.15
N ASN A 111 5.45 -11.53 -1.94
CA ASN A 111 4.16 -11.98 -1.45
C ASN A 111 3.08 -11.46 -2.41
N VAL A 112 2.38 -12.41 -3.05
CA VAL A 112 1.31 -12.12 -4.00
C VAL A 112 0.08 -12.92 -3.64
N HIS A 113 -1.00 -12.22 -3.31
CA HIS A 113 -2.27 -12.84 -2.92
C HIS A 113 -3.42 -12.14 -3.63
N PRO A 114 -4.46 -12.87 -4.07
CA PRO A 114 -5.55 -12.34 -4.90
C PRO A 114 -6.60 -11.57 -4.08
N TYR A 115 -6.18 -10.75 -3.12
CA TYR A 115 -7.03 -9.80 -2.41
C TYR A 115 -7.51 -8.69 -3.35
N LYS A 116 -8.58 -7.99 -2.99
CA LYS A 116 -9.03 -6.79 -3.74
C LYS A 116 -8.06 -5.62 -3.64
N THR A 117 -7.18 -5.60 -2.65
CA THR A 117 -6.21 -4.53 -2.42
C THR A 117 -4.83 -5.11 -2.13
N THR A 118 -3.77 -4.48 -2.62
CA THR A 118 -2.38 -4.82 -2.27
C THR A 118 -2.10 -4.52 -0.80
N SER A 119 -2.74 -3.48 -0.26
CA SER A 119 -2.61 -3.15 1.16
C SER A 119 -3.11 -4.27 2.11
N ALA A 120 -4.13 -5.05 1.71
CA ALA A 120 -4.55 -6.26 2.43
C ALA A 120 -3.51 -7.39 2.35
N VAL A 121 -2.83 -7.58 1.22
CA VAL A 121 -1.73 -8.56 1.08
C VAL A 121 -0.66 -8.33 2.14
N ILE A 122 -0.27 -7.06 2.32
CA ILE A 122 0.72 -6.67 3.34
C ILE A 122 0.13 -6.93 4.72
N PHE A 123 -1.07 -6.43 5.01
CA PHE A 123 -1.63 -6.59 6.34
C PHE A 123 -1.80 -8.04 6.76
N ASP A 124 -2.35 -8.90 5.90
CA ASP A 124 -2.64 -10.31 6.19
C ASP A 124 -1.37 -11.08 6.59
N LEU A 125 -0.29 -10.89 5.83
CA LEU A 125 1.00 -11.51 6.12
C LEU A 125 1.54 -11.12 7.51
N TYR A 126 1.25 -9.93 8.02
CA TYR A 126 1.90 -9.47 9.25
C TYR A 126 0.97 -9.44 10.46
N HIS A 127 -0.33 -9.27 10.27
CA HIS A 127 -1.30 -9.45 11.33
C HIS A 127 -1.27 -10.89 11.85
N ASN A 128 -1.36 -11.85 10.92
CA ASN A 128 -1.45 -13.27 11.29
C ASN A 128 -0.12 -13.83 11.81
N PHE A 129 1.01 -13.43 11.21
CA PHE A 129 2.31 -14.02 11.57
C PHE A 129 3.09 -13.20 12.60
N ARG A 130 2.78 -11.92 12.79
CA ARG A 130 3.58 -11.02 13.64
C ARG A 130 2.76 -10.18 14.63
N HIS A 131 1.46 -10.47 14.79
CA HIS A 131 0.58 -9.77 15.74
C HIS A 131 0.58 -8.25 15.57
N PHE A 132 0.70 -7.78 14.33
CA PHE A 132 0.64 -6.36 14.01
C PHE A 132 -0.80 -5.85 14.18
N GLU A 133 -0.98 -4.81 14.99
CA GLU A 133 -2.27 -4.14 15.19
C GLU A 133 -2.29 -2.81 14.43
N VAL A 134 -3.32 -2.57 13.63
CA VAL A 134 -3.50 -1.28 12.93
C VAL A 134 -4.07 -0.21 13.87
N SER A 135 -3.58 1.02 13.69
CA SER A 135 -4.23 2.19 14.27
C SER A 135 -5.58 2.46 13.61
N SER A 136 -6.46 3.20 14.29
CA SER A 136 -7.76 3.59 13.73
C SER A 136 -7.61 4.41 12.43
N GLN A 137 -6.58 5.27 12.37
CA GLN A 137 -6.26 6.06 11.18
C GLN A 137 -5.87 5.18 10.00
N LEU A 138 -4.95 4.23 10.21
CA LEU A 138 -4.52 3.31 9.16
C LEU A 138 -5.68 2.41 8.72
N ALA A 139 -6.51 1.93 9.65
CA ALA A 139 -7.70 1.16 9.32
C ALA A 139 -8.70 1.95 8.45
N GLY A 140 -8.88 3.24 8.73
CA GLY A 140 -9.68 4.13 7.90
C GLY A 140 -9.11 4.29 6.48
N LEU A 141 -7.79 4.46 6.35
CA LEU A 141 -7.12 4.57 5.06
C LEU A 141 -7.25 3.28 4.24
N LEU A 142 -7.11 2.13 4.89
CA LEU A 142 -7.27 0.81 4.27
C LEU A 142 -8.70 0.54 3.82
N LEU A 143 -9.70 0.94 4.62
CA LEU A 143 -11.10 0.89 4.19
C LEU A 143 -11.38 1.81 2.99
N ALA A 144 -10.73 2.97 2.93
CA ALA A 144 -10.85 3.87 1.79
C ALA A 144 -10.33 3.22 0.50
N ALA A 145 -9.18 2.54 0.56
CA ALA A 145 -8.65 1.76 -0.55
C ALA A 145 -9.65 0.69 -1.03
N TYR A 146 -10.22 -0.09 -0.11
CA TYR A 146 -11.27 -1.06 -0.45
C TYR A 146 -12.48 -0.41 -1.12
N ILE A 147 -12.96 0.71 -0.57
CA ILE A 147 -14.11 1.43 -1.15
C ILE A 147 -13.82 1.82 -2.60
N VAL A 148 -12.62 2.31 -2.91
CA VAL A 148 -12.28 2.69 -4.29
C VAL A 148 -12.16 1.47 -5.19
N GLU A 149 -11.36 0.46 -4.80
CA GLU A 149 -11.11 -0.73 -5.63
C GLU A 149 -12.36 -1.58 -5.89
N THR A 150 -13.33 -1.52 -4.98
CA THR A 150 -14.57 -2.31 -5.07
C THR A 150 -15.81 -1.46 -5.41
N ASN A 151 -15.63 -0.18 -5.71
CA ASN A 151 -16.71 0.78 -5.90
C ASN A 151 -17.77 0.71 -4.76
N ASN A 152 -17.33 0.91 -3.52
CA ASN A 152 -18.10 0.79 -2.29
C ASN A 152 -18.68 -0.62 -2.07
N PHE A 153 -17.82 -1.63 -2.17
CA PHE A 153 -18.17 -3.04 -1.96
C PHE A 153 -19.28 -3.52 -2.90
N GLU A 154 -19.35 -2.96 -4.11
CA GLU A 154 -20.22 -3.47 -5.16
C GLU A 154 -19.67 -4.81 -5.68
N GLY A 155 -20.50 -5.85 -5.62
CA GLY A 155 -20.13 -7.22 -5.99
C GLY A 155 -19.71 -8.09 -4.82
N GLU A 156 -19.27 -9.31 -5.13
CA GLU A 156 -18.85 -10.27 -4.10
C GLU A 156 -17.38 -10.06 -3.72
N LEU A 157 -17.14 -9.90 -2.41
CA LEU A 157 -15.81 -9.99 -1.82
C LEU A 157 -15.45 -11.46 -1.55
N GLY A 158 -14.18 -11.84 -1.74
CA GLY A 158 -13.69 -13.14 -1.30
C GLY A 158 -13.77 -13.27 0.22
N PHE A 159 -13.77 -14.50 0.74
CA PHE A 159 -13.83 -14.76 2.18
C PHE A 159 -12.71 -14.05 2.97
N GLU A 160 -11.50 -14.02 2.42
CA GLU A 160 -10.36 -13.36 3.05
C GLU A 160 -10.54 -11.83 3.08
N ASP A 161 -10.99 -11.22 1.97
CA ASP A 161 -11.35 -9.79 1.92
C ASP A 161 -12.46 -9.45 2.93
N GLN A 162 -13.50 -10.27 3.04
CA GLN A 162 -14.59 -10.05 4.00
C GLN A 162 -14.09 -10.05 5.44
N SER A 163 -13.20 -10.98 5.76
CA SER A 163 -12.58 -11.08 7.09
C SER A 163 -11.77 -9.83 7.41
N PHE A 164 -10.97 -9.37 6.45
CA PHE A 164 -10.16 -8.17 6.60
C PHE A 164 -11.00 -6.90 6.75
N VAL A 165 -11.98 -6.69 5.86
CA VAL A 165 -12.90 -5.54 5.93
C VAL A 165 -13.67 -5.53 7.25
N THR A 166 -14.08 -6.69 7.76
CA THR A 166 -14.75 -6.81 9.05
C THR A 166 -13.85 -6.39 10.20
N TYR A 167 -12.60 -6.85 10.19
CA TYR A 167 -11.60 -6.42 11.18
C TYR A 167 -11.37 -4.90 11.12
N LEU A 168 -11.16 -4.32 9.94
CA LEU A 168 -10.96 -2.88 9.81
C LEU A 168 -12.17 -2.06 10.28
N LYS A 169 -13.40 -2.51 9.97
CA LYS A 169 -14.63 -1.88 10.45
C LYS A 169 -14.72 -1.85 11.98
N SER A 170 -14.14 -2.85 12.66
CA SER A 170 -14.09 -2.87 14.13
C SER A 170 -13.12 -1.84 14.73
N LYS A 171 -12.23 -1.26 13.92
CA LYS A 171 -11.20 -0.31 14.36
C LYS A 171 -11.57 1.15 14.12
N ILE A 172 -12.67 1.42 13.43
CA ILE A 172 -13.13 2.78 13.12
C ILE A 172 -14.32 3.18 13.99
N ASP A 173 -14.48 4.48 14.18
CA ASP A 173 -15.56 5.09 14.97
C ASP A 173 -16.43 6.08 14.15
N PHE A 174 -16.21 6.15 12.82
CA PHE A 174 -16.93 7.03 11.92
C PHE A 174 -17.96 6.29 11.05
N ASP A 175 -18.93 7.05 10.53
CA ASP A 175 -19.94 6.57 9.58
C ASP A 175 -19.30 6.24 8.22
N LEU A 176 -19.11 4.94 7.97
CA LEU A 176 -18.44 4.44 6.77
C LEU A 176 -19.23 4.73 5.49
N ASP A 177 -20.56 4.63 5.52
CA ASP A 177 -21.40 4.85 4.33
C ASP A 177 -21.37 6.32 3.91
N LYS A 178 -21.43 7.23 4.88
CA LYS A 178 -21.29 8.67 4.64
C LYS A 178 -19.88 9.01 4.15
N PHE A 179 -18.85 8.35 4.66
CA PHE A 179 -17.49 8.52 4.19
C PHE A 179 -17.32 8.03 2.74
N ALA A 180 -17.79 6.82 2.43
CA ALA A 180 -17.69 6.21 1.11
C ALA A 180 -18.32 7.08 0.02
N LYS A 181 -19.53 7.60 0.25
CA LYS A 181 -20.21 8.52 -0.67
C LYS A 181 -19.38 9.79 -0.96
N LYS A 182 -18.70 10.32 0.05
CA LYS A 182 -17.83 11.49 -0.12
C LYS A 182 -16.55 11.14 -0.86
N LEU A 183 -15.93 10.02 -0.53
CA LEU A 183 -14.70 9.54 -1.17
C LEU A 183 -14.92 9.30 -2.66
N LEU A 184 -15.96 8.53 -3.03
CA LEU A 184 -16.27 8.23 -4.43
C LEU A 184 -16.77 9.43 -5.25
N SER A 185 -17.09 10.54 -4.59
CA SER A 185 -17.45 11.81 -5.26
C SER A 185 -16.25 12.71 -5.56
N LYS A 186 -15.04 12.30 -5.16
CA LYS A 186 -13.79 12.95 -5.51
C LYS A 186 -13.31 12.44 -6.86
#